data_AF-A0A521TTW0-F1
#
_entry.id   AF-A0A521TTW0-F1
#
_cell.length_a   1.000
_cell.length_b   1.000
_cell.length_c   1.000
_cell.angle_alpha   90.00
_cell.angle_beta   90.00
_cell.angle_gamma   90.00
#
_symmetry.space_group_name_H-M   'P 1'
#
loop_
_entity.id
_entity.type
_entity.pdbx_description
1 polymer ?
#
loop_
_entity_poly.entity_id
_entity_poly.type
_entity_poly.pdbx_seq_one_letter_code
_entity_poly.pdbx_strand_id
1 'polypeptide(L)'
;MNEPIEFPDLHESILDEARLDALFNDIAMEAQVLSVLLKGGAEVLAEGGDVALSDALSMLKQGRVRAVQVRYVHRGKAWTDTLLRTASGYRVVRIAA
;
A
#
# COMPACT_ATOMS: atom_id res chain seq x y z
N MET A 1 37.08 -7.35 -0.04
CA MET A 1 36.28 -6.21 0.47
C MET A 1 34.89 -6.38 -0.12
N ASN A 2 33.85 -6.49 0.70
CA ASN A 2 32.47 -6.46 0.20
C ASN A 2 32.10 -5.00 -0.04
N GLU A 3 31.62 -4.68 -1.23
CA GLU A 3 31.00 -3.37 -1.48
C GLU A 3 29.75 -3.22 -0.58
N PRO A 4 29.50 -2.02 -0.04
CA PRO A 4 28.28 -1.76 0.71
C PRO A 4 27.07 -1.91 -0.21
N ILE A 5 26.07 -2.66 0.26
CA ILE A 5 24.79 -2.79 -0.42
C ILE A 5 23.99 -1.51 -0.16
N GLU A 6 23.66 -0.78 -1.22
CA GLU A 6 22.72 0.35 -1.13
C GLU A 6 21.28 -0.18 -1.11
N PHE A 7 20.51 0.25 -0.10
CA PHE A 7 19.10 -0.06 0.02
C PHE A 7 18.26 1.15 -0.42
N PRO A 8 17.08 0.93 -1.01
CA PRO A 8 16.19 2.04 -1.34
C PRO A 8 15.69 2.77 -0.10
N ASP A 9 15.40 4.07 -0.26
CA ASP A 9 14.82 4.89 0.79
C ASP A 9 13.47 4.33 1.24
N LEU A 10 13.32 4.22 2.57
CA LEU A 10 12.07 3.83 3.23
C LEU A 10 11.48 5.04 3.95
N HIS A 11 10.22 5.34 3.64
CA HIS A 11 9.45 6.38 4.31
C HIS A 11 8.29 5.75 5.09
N GLU A 12 8.05 6.26 6.29
CA GLU A 12 6.97 5.79 7.15
C GLU A 12 6.16 6.98 7.70
N SER A 13 4.83 6.83 7.76
CA SER A 13 3.97 7.77 8.47
C SER A 13 2.67 7.13 8.97
N ILE A 14 1.98 7.81 9.89
CA ILE A 14 0.60 7.47 10.29
C ILE A 14 -0.35 8.44 9.60
N LEU A 15 -1.31 7.88 8.88
CA LEU A 15 -2.37 8.61 8.18
C LEU A 15 -3.66 8.54 8.99
N ASP A 16 -4.38 9.65 9.03
CA ASP A 16 -5.81 9.64 9.34
C ASP A 16 -6.61 9.15 8.12
N GLU A 17 -7.93 9.05 8.28
CA GLU A 17 -8.81 8.54 7.23
C GLU A 17 -8.83 9.46 6.00
N ALA A 18 -8.84 10.77 6.18
CA ALA A 18 -8.87 11.72 5.08
C ALA A 18 -7.58 11.66 4.22
N ARG A 19 -6.43 11.51 4.86
CA ARG A 19 -5.13 11.34 4.18
C ARG A 19 -5.01 9.98 3.51
N LEU A 20 -5.61 8.93 4.10
CA LEU A 20 -5.70 7.63 3.44
C LEU A 20 -6.52 7.72 2.15
N ASP A 21 -7.67 8.40 2.19
CA ASP A 21 -8.51 8.60 1.00
C ASP A 21 -7.80 9.41 -0.06
N ALA A 22 -7.14 10.51 0.34
CA ALA A 22 -6.33 11.32 -0.57
C ALA A 22 -5.22 10.49 -1.24
N LEU A 23 -4.48 9.68 -0.47
CA LEU A 23 -3.44 8.81 -1.01
C LEU A 23 -3.99 7.83 -2.06
N PHE A 24 -5.10 7.16 -1.78
CA PHE A 24 -5.68 6.20 -2.72
C PHE A 24 -6.23 6.87 -3.97
N ASN A 25 -6.82 8.08 -3.83
CA ASN A 25 -7.26 8.88 -4.97
C ASN A 25 -6.06 9.32 -5.84
N ASP A 26 -4.98 9.79 -5.22
CA ASP A 26 -3.76 10.19 -5.94
C ASP A 26 -3.16 9.01 -6.70
N ILE A 27 -3.07 7.83 -6.08
CA ILE A 27 -2.60 6.61 -6.77
C ILE A 27 -3.53 6.24 -7.92
N ALA A 28 -4.84 6.31 -7.73
CA ALA A 28 -5.82 5.97 -8.77
C ALA A 28 -5.77 6.92 -9.98
N MET A 29 -5.49 8.21 -9.74
CA MET A 29 -5.53 9.26 -10.76
C MET A 29 -4.18 9.47 -11.46
N GLU A 30 -3.08 9.40 -10.71
CA GLU A 30 -1.76 9.84 -11.17
C GLU A 30 -0.77 8.69 -11.39
N ALA A 31 -1.11 7.45 -11.02
CA ALA A 31 -0.20 6.32 -11.09
C ALA A 31 -0.76 5.14 -11.92
N GLN A 32 0.15 4.39 -12.52
CA GLN A 32 -0.15 3.09 -13.08
C GLN A 32 -0.06 2.03 -11.98
N VAL A 33 -1.20 1.53 -11.51
CA VAL A 33 -1.25 0.43 -10.54
C VAL A 33 -0.78 -0.86 -11.21
N LEU A 34 0.22 -1.52 -10.62
CA LEU A 34 0.78 -2.78 -11.10
C LEU A 34 0.19 -3.99 -10.38
N SER A 35 -0.07 -3.86 -9.07
CA SER A 35 -0.71 -4.92 -8.29
C SER A 35 -1.24 -4.40 -6.95
N VAL A 36 -2.34 -4.98 -6.48
CA VAL A 36 -2.88 -4.76 -5.14
C VAL A 36 -2.94 -6.09 -4.42
N LEU A 37 -2.36 -6.17 -3.21
CA LEU A 37 -2.33 -7.38 -2.40
C LEU A 37 -2.96 -7.12 -1.03
N LEU A 38 -3.84 -8.03 -0.61
CA LEU A 38 -4.48 -8.01 0.70
C LEU A 38 -3.70 -8.90 1.68
N LYS A 39 -3.55 -8.46 2.93
CA LYS A 39 -2.91 -9.25 3.99
C LYS A 39 -3.79 -9.36 5.23
N GLY A 40 -4.03 -10.59 5.67
CA GLY A 40 -4.55 -10.91 7.00
C GLY A 40 -6.06 -10.84 7.19
N GLY A 41 -6.86 -11.26 6.20
CA GLY A 41 -8.29 -11.57 6.39
C GLY A 41 -8.52 -13.05 6.70
N ALA A 42 -9.59 -13.39 7.42
CA ALA A 42 -9.94 -14.80 7.73
C ALA A 42 -10.33 -15.62 6.49
N GLU A 43 -10.81 -14.94 5.44
CA GLU A 43 -11.28 -15.55 4.19
C GLU A 43 -10.37 -15.26 2.99
N VAL A 44 -9.33 -14.44 3.18
CA VAL A 44 -8.50 -13.94 2.07
C VAL A 44 -7.11 -14.57 2.19
N LEU A 45 -6.96 -15.75 1.60
CA LEU A 45 -5.64 -16.25 1.17
C LEU A 45 -5.03 -15.19 0.25
N ALA A 46 -3.71 -15.08 0.25
CA ALA A 46 -2.94 -14.22 -0.65
C ALA A 46 -3.01 -14.78 -2.09
N GLU A 47 -4.22 -14.96 -2.62
CA GLU A 47 -4.44 -15.18 -4.03
C GLU A 47 -4.22 -13.83 -4.68
N GLY A 48 -3.16 -13.74 -5.49
CA GLY A 48 -2.82 -12.59 -6.31
C GLY A 48 -3.85 -12.39 -7.43
N GLY A 49 -5.10 -12.17 -7.06
CA GLY A 49 -6.19 -11.77 -7.93
C GLY A 49 -6.28 -10.25 -8.01
N ASP A 50 -6.83 -9.77 -9.12
CA ASP A 50 -7.06 -8.36 -9.46
C ASP A 50 -8.03 -7.68 -8.47
N VAL A 51 -7.59 -7.45 -7.24
CA VAL A 51 -8.36 -6.64 -6.29
C VAL A 51 -8.29 -5.19 -6.75
N ALA A 52 -9.44 -4.61 -7.06
CA ALA A 52 -9.52 -3.20 -7.40
C ALA A 52 -9.02 -2.36 -6.22
N LEU A 53 -8.28 -1.28 -6.51
CA LEU A 53 -7.70 -0.40 -5.49
C LEU A 53 -8.78 0.16 -4.54
N SER A 54 -9.97 0.47 -5.06
CA SER A 54 -11.13 0.92 -4.28
C SER A 54 -11.67 -0.14 -3.32
N ASP A 55 -11.71 -1.40 -3.75
CA ASP A 55 -12.19 -2.50 -2.93
C ASP A 55 -11.21 -2.80 -1.80
N ALA A 56 -9.91 -2.74 -2.09
CA ALA A 56 -8.86 -2.88 -1.08
C ALA A 56 -8.95 -1.79 0.00
N LEU A 57 -9.19 -0.52 -0.40
CA LEU A 57 -9.41 0.57 0.55
C LEU A 57 -10.62 0.30 1.46
N SER A 58 -11.74 -0.10 0.85
CA SER A 58 -12.98 -0.42 1.57
C SER A 58 -12.77 -1.55 2.58
N MET A 59 -12.10 -2.64 2.17
CA MET A 59 -11.78 -3.77 3.04
C MET A 59 -10.85 -3.37 4.19
N LEU A 60 -9.86 -2.51 3.94
CA LEU A 60 -8.94 -2.02 4.96
C LEU A 60 -9.67 -1.15 5.99
N LYS A 61 -10.51 -0.21 5.55
CA LYS A 61 -11.30 0.66 6.44
C LYS A 61 -12.27 -0.14 7.33
N GLN A 62 -12.95 -1.12 6.73
CA GLN A 62 -13.88 -2.01 7.43
C GLN A 62 -13.17 -3.04 8.34
N GLY A 63 -11.84 -3.11 8.32
CA GLY A 63 -11.07 -4.06 9.12
C GLY A 63 -11.22 -5.52 8.66
N ARG A 64 -11.71 -5.76 7.43
CA ARG A 64 -11.78 -7.11 6.84
C ARG A 64 -10.41 -7.68 6.53
N VAL A 65 -9.44 -6.79 6.31
CA VAL A 65 -8.02 -7.11 6.14
C VAL A 65 -7.19 -6.27 7.10
N ARG A 66 -6.03 -6.78 7.51
CA ARG A 66 -5.10 -6.04 8.37
C ARG A 66 -4.24 -5.06 7.60
N ALA A 67 -3.92 -5.39 6.35
CA ALA A 67 -3.08 -4.55 5.52
C ALA A 67 -3.37 -4.70 4.02
N VAL A 68 -3.00 -3.66 3.27
CA VAL A 68 -3.02 -3.59 1.81
C VAL A 68 -1.62 -3.23 1.34
N GLN A 69 -1.12 -3.89 0.31
CA GLN A 69 0.11 -3.48 -0.38
C GLN A 69 -0.23 -3.12 -1.82
N VAL A 70 0.18 -1.93 -2.24
CA VAL A 70 -0.01 -1.42 -3.60
C VAL A 70 1.36 -1.24 -4.24
N ARG A 71 1.55 -1.86 -5.41
CA ARG A 71 2.69 -1.61 -6.29
C ARG A 71 2.21 -0.75 -7.44
N TYR A 72 2.91 0.33 -7.73
CA TYR A 72 2.52 1.27 -8.78
C TYR A 72 3.73 2.01 -9.38
N VAL A 73 3.53 2.61 -10.56
CA VAL A 73 4.48 3.54 -11.16
C VAL A 73 3.87 4.94 -11.13
N HIS A 74 4.57 5.88 -10.50
CA HIS A 74 4.20 7.30 -10.48
C HIS A 74 5.34 8.11 -11.09
N ARG A 75 5.05 8.86 -12.16
CA ARG A 75 6.04 9.67 -12.92
C ARG A 75 7.30 8.89 -13.31
N GLY A 76 7.11 7.66 -13.80
CA GLY A 76 8.20 6.79 -14.26
C GLY A 76 9.01 6.11 -13.14
N LYS A 77 8.69 6.33 -11.86
CA LYS A 77 9.35 5.68 -10.73
C LYS A 77 8.43 4.64 -10.10
N ALA A 78 8.98 3.45 -9.82
CA ALA A 78 8.24 2.38 -9.17
C ALA A 78 8.20 2.58 -7.65
N TRP A 79 7.06 2.26 -7.05
CA TRP A 79 6.82 2.38 -5.62
C TRP A 79 6.08 1.16 -5.10
N THR A 80 6.37 0.84 -3.84
CA THR A 80 5.57 -0.09 -3.05
C THR A 80 5.12 0.60 -1.77
N ASP A 81 3.80 0.76 -1.63
CA ASP A 81 3.18 1.23 -0.40
C ASP A 81 2.55 0.05 0.33
N THR A 82 2.85 -0.12 1.61
CA THR A 82 2.16 -1.06 2.50
C THR A 82 1.41 -0.28 3.57
N LEU A 83 0.09 -0.42 3.55
CA LEU A 83 -0.84 0.23 4.46
C LEU A 83 -1.31 -0.77 5.50
N LEU A 84 -1.11 -0.47 6.78
CA LEU A 84 -1.55 -1.31 7.89
C LEU A 84 -2.55 -0.53 8.74
N ARG A 85 -3.66 -1.17 9.08
CA ARG A 85 -4.60 -0.62 10.06
C ARG A 85 -3.99 -0.73 11.45
N THR A 86 -4.02 0.36 12.21
CA THR A 86 -3.53 0.44 13.59
C THR A 86 -4.61 1.02 14.50
N ALA A 87 -4.37 1.05 15.82
CA ALA A 87 -5.29 1.68 16.76
C ALA A 87 -5.37 3.21 16.59
N SER A 88 -4.33 3.85 16.03
CA SER A 88 -4.20 5.30 15.89
C SER A 88 -4.44 5.83 14.47
N GLY A 89 -4.81 4.96 13.52
CA GLY A 89 -4.98 5.31 12.10
C GLY A 89 -4.37 4.26 11.20
N TYR A 90 -3.79 4.69 10.08
CA TYR A 90 -3.23 3.80 9.06
C TYR A 90 -1.73 4.07 8.90
N ARG A 91 -0.91 3.08 9.24
CA ARG A 91 0.53 3.17 9.01
C ARG A 91 0.82 2.90 7.54
N VAL A 92 1.45 3.85 6.86
CA VAL A 92 2.01 3.65 5.51
C VAL A 92 3.52 3.45 5.62
N VAL A 93 4.01 2.38 4.99
CA VAL A 93 5.43 2.18 4.71
C VAL A 93 5.61 2.23 3.20
N ARG A 94 6.43 3.15 2.72
CA ARG A 94 6.69 3.42 1.32
C ARG A 94 8.13 3.12 0.99
N ILE A 95 8.35 2.38 -0.09
CA ILE A 95 9.68 2.02 -0.58
C ILE A 95 9.75 2.38 -2.06
N ALA A 96 10.76 3.15 -2.45
CA ALA A 96 11.10 3.33 -3.86
C ALA A 96 11.71 2.03 -4.39
N ALA A 97 11.24 1.53 -5.53
CA ALA A 97 11.82 0.36 -6.19
C ALA A 97 12.69 0.75 -7.39
#